data_AF-A0A5A7V8H5-F1
#
_entry.id   AF-A0A5A7V8H5-F1
#
_cell.length_a   1.000
_cell.length_b   1.000
_cell.length_c   1.000
_cell.angle_alpha   90.00
_cell.angle_beta   90.00
_cell.angle_gamma   90.00
#
_symmetry.space_group_name_H-M   'P 1'
#
loop_
_entity.id
_entity.type
_entity.pdbx_description
1 polymer ?
#
loop_
_entity_poly.entity_id
_entity_poly.type
_entity_poly.pdbx_seq_one_letter_code
_entity_poly.pdbx_strand_id
1 'polypeptide(L)'
;MGRVIRAQRKGAGSVFRSHTHHRKGPARFRSLDFGERNGYLKGVVSEIIHDPGRGAPLARVTFRHPFRYKHQKELFIAAEGMYTGQFVYCGKKANLVVGNVLPIRAIPEGAVVCNVEHHVGDRGVFARCSGDYAIVISHNPDNDTSSFFKKAHVELSHWSDHICVRSSSQNSVSGRIKLPSGAKKIVPSGCRAMIGQVAGGGRTEKPLLKAGNAYHKFRVKRNCWPKVRGVAMNPVEHPHGGGNHQHIGHASTVRRDAPPGQKVGLIAARRTGRLRGQAAATAAKADKA
;
A
#
# COMPACT_ATOMS: atom_id res chain seq x y z
N MET A 1 -23.83 10.55 -31.11
CA MET A 1 -22.69 10.92 -30.22
C MET A 1 -23.07 10.65 -28.77
N GLY A 2 -22.21 9.97 -28.00
CA GLY A 2 -22.45 9.64 -26.58
C GLY A 2 -21.93 10.69 -25.60
N ARG A 3 -22.33 10.62 -24.33
CA ARG A 3 -21.77 11.46 -23.24
C ARG A 3 -20.58 10.76 -22.57
N VAL A 4 -19.73 11.56 -21.93
CA VAL A 4 -18.58 11.07 -21.14
C VAL A 4 -19.07 10.39 -19.86
N ILE A 5 -18.69 9.12 -19.67
CA ILE A 5 -19.18 8.31 -18.55
C ILE A 5 -18.55 8.77 -17.22
N ARG A 6 -19.25 8.49 -16.10
CA ARG A 6 -18.76 8.80 -14.74
C ARG A 6 -17.35 8.25 -14.47
N ALA A 7 -17.00 7.09 -15.03
CA ALA A 7 -15.69 6.48 -14.84
C ALA A 7 -14.55 7.36 -15.42
N GLN A 8 -14.76 7.92 -16.62
CA GLN A 8 -13.82 8.84 -17.27
C GLN A 8 -13.73 10.17 -16.52
N ARG A 9 -14.88 10.74 -16.12
CA ARG A 9 -14.94 12.04 -15.42
C ARG A 9 -14.14 12.08 -14.10
N LYS A 10 -13.92 10.93 -13.47
CA LYS A 10 -13.12 10.84 -12.23
C LYS A 10 -11.64 11.17 -12.44
N GLY A 11 -11.10 10.99 -13.65
CA GLY A 11 -9.69 11.27 -13.96
C GLY A 11 -9.38 12.75 -14.10
N ALA A 12 -10.33 13.55 -14.58
CA ALA A 12 -10.15 14.99 -14.82
C ALA A 12 -9.94 15.82 -13.53
N GLY A 13 -10.25 15.26 -12.36
CA GLY A 13 -10.01 15.94 -11.09
C GLY A 13 -10.83 17.21 -10.91
N SER A 14 -12.11 17.22 -11.28
CA SER A 14 -13.05 18.30 -10.94
C SER A 14 -13.75 17.99 -9.60
N VAL A 15 -15.06 17.73 -9.62
CA VAL A 15 -15.87 17.37 -8.45
C VAL A 15 -15.37 16.10 -7.73
N PHE A 16 -14.54 15.29 -8.40
CA PHE A 16 -14.00 14.03 -7.89
C PHE A 16 -12.65 14.17 -7.15
N ARG A 17 -12.15 15.39 -6.93
CA ARG A 17 -10.97 15.64 -6.08
C ARG A 17 -11.22 15.15 -4.65
N SER A 18 -10.14 14.79 -3.96
CA SER A 18 -10.20 14.44 -2.54
C SER A 18 -10.45 15.68 -1.69
N HIS A 19 -11.35 15.60 -0.70
CA HIS A 19 -11.48 16.64 0.31
C HIS A 19 -10.26 16.57 1.26
N THR A 20 -9.37 17.55 1.16
CA THR A 20 -8.09 17.58 1.90
C THR A 20 -8.05 18.58 3.03
N HIS A 21 -9.03 19.50 3.13
CA HIS A 21 -9.03 20.62 4.08
C HIS A 21 -8.76 20.21 5.54
N HIS A 22 -9.39 19.14 6.03
CA HIS A 22 -9.23 18.69 7.41
C HIS A 22 -8.17 17.59 7.61
N ARG A 23 -7.42 17.23 6.57
CA ARG A 23 -6.34 16.23 6.67
C ARG A 23 -5.20 16.82 7.50
N LYS A 24 -4.68 16.04 8.45
CA LYS A 24 -3.61 16.49 9.36
C LYS A 24 -2.25 16.49 8.66
N GLY A 25 -2.06 15.57 7.72
CA GLY A 25 -0.87 15.53 6.88
C GLY A 25 -0.59 14.13 6.33
N PRO A 26 0.46 14.00 5.51
CA PRO A 26 0.90 12.71 5.02
C PRO A 26 1.54 11.91 6.17
N ALA A 27 0.97 10.75 6.48
CA ALA A 27 1.63 9.80 7.35
C ALA A 27 2.83 9.19 6.61
N ARG A 28 4.03 9.24 7.16
CA ARG A 28 5.25 8.71 6.55
C ARG A 28 6.32 8.56 7.61
N PHE A 29 7.26 7.65 7.38
CA PHE A 29 8.50 7.66 8.16
C PHE A 29 9.27 8.97 7.94
N ARG A 30 10.22 9.23 8.82
CA ARG A 30 11.14 10.36 8.64
C ARG A 30 12.03 10.14 7.41
N SER A 31 12.72 11.19 6.98
CA SER A 31 13.82 11.06 6.01
C SER A 31 14.86 10.05 6.49
N LEU A 32 15.29 9.13 5.63
CA LEU A 32 16.37 8.20 5.95
C LEU A 32 17.68 8.99 6.10
N ASP A 33 18.14 9.16 7.33
CA ASP A 33 19.35 9.90 7.70
C ASP A 33 20.50 8.96 8.09
N PHE A 34 21.69 9.52 8.32
CA PHE A 34 22.86 8.75 8.76
C PHE A 34 22.59 8.04 10.09
N GLY A 35 21.84 8.67 10.99
CA GLY A 35 21.51 8.11 12.29
C GLY A 35 20.63 6.87 12.22
N GLU A 36 19.63 6.79 11.32
CA GLU A 36 18.87 5.54 11.12
C GLU A 36 19.68 4.44 10.42
N ARG A 37 20.55 4.80 9.47
CA ARG A 37 21.33 3.81 8.71
C ARG A 37 22.32 3.06 9.58
N ASN A 38 23.01 3.78 10.47
CA ASN A 38 24.13 3.23 11.26
C ASN A 38 23.78 3.03 12.74
N GLY A 39 22.78 3.72 13.27
CA GLY A 39 22.42 3.71 14.69
C GLY A 39 20.92 3.61 14.90
N TYR A 40 20.43 4.38 15.85
CA TYR A 40 19.01 4.59 16.11
C TYR A 40 18.76 6.04 16.52
N LEU A 41 17.56 6.53 16.25
CA LEU A 41 17.05 7.79 16.79
C LEU A 41 15.85 7.52 17.67
N LYS A 42 15.82 8.21 18.80
CA LYS A 42 14.72 8.21 19.76
C LYS A 42 13.75 9.35 19.44
N GLY A 43 12.48 9.01 19.33
CA GLY A 43 11.36 9.95 19.25
C GLY A 43 10.38 9.71 20.38
N VAL A 44 9.59 10.73 20.71
CA VAL A 44 8.50 10.62 21.70
C VAL A 44 7.18 10.73 20.97
N VAL A 45 6.26 9.81 21.23
CA VAL A 45 4.87 9.93 20.77
C VAL A 45 4.21 11.05 21.57
N SER A 46 3.99 12.20 20.95
CA SER A 46 3.36 13.33 21.63
C SER A 46 1.85 13.14 21.78
N GLU A 47 1.19 12.65 20.73
CA GLU A 47 -0.26 12.43 20.71
C GLU A 47 -0.63 11.38 19.66
N ILE A 48 -1.74 10.69 19.88
CA ILE A 48 -2.39 9.81 18.90
C ILE A 48 -3.65 10.52 18.42
N ILE A 49 -3.71 10.81 17.12
CA ILE A 49 -4.75 11.66 16.52
C ILE A 49 -5.55 10.91 15.46
N HIS A 50 -6.82 11.31 15.32
CA HIS A 50 -7.64 10.91 14.19
C HIS A 50 -7.40 11.83 12.99
N ASP A 51 -7.01 11.27 11.84
CA ASP A 51 -7.00 11.98 10.56
C ASP A 51 -8.33 11.74 9.82
N PRO A 52 -9.13 12.78 9.55
CA PRO A 52 -10.42 12.65 8.87
C PRO A 52 -10.28 11.93 7.54
N GLY A 53 -10.92 10.77 7.43
CA GLY A 53 -10.91 9.95 6.22
C GLY A 53 -9.79 8.91 6.14
N ARG A 54 -9.02 8.72 7.22
CA ARG A 54 -8.32 7.46 7.53
C ARG A 54 -9.17 6.63 8.49
N GLY A 55 -8.99 5.30 8.43
CA GLY A 55 -9.49 4.39 9.47
C GLY A 55 -8.48 4.24 10.60
N ALA A 56 -7.19 4.16 10.23
CA ALA A 56 -6.09 4.05 11.16
C ALA A 56 -5.79 5.40 11.83
N PRO A 57 -5.55 5.43 13.16
CA PRO A 57 -5.06 6.62 13.84
C PRO A 57 -3.61 6.93 13.43
N LEU A 58 -3.22 8.18 13.59
CA LEU A 58 -1.85 8.65 13.37
C LEU A 58 -1.18 8.92 14.70
N ALA A 59 0.11 8.65 14.79
CA ALA A 59 0.95 9.02 15.93
C ALA A 59 1.79 10.24 15.54
N ARG A 60 1.66 11.36 16.27
CA ARG A 60 2.56 12.50 16.12
C ARG A 60 3.82 12.21 16.94
N VAL A 61 4.92 11.91 16.26
CA VAL A 61 6.19 11.58 16.89
C VAL A 61 7.12 12.77 16.79
N THR A 62 7.63 13.23 17.93
CA THR A 62 8.60 14.34 18.00
C THR A 62 10.01 13.77 18.14
N PHE A 63 10.84 14.02 17.15
CA PHE A 63 12.26 13.70 17.14
C PHE A 63 13.09 14.96 17.42
N ARG A 64 14.30 14.78 17.97
CA ARG A 64 15.32 15.84 17.97
C ARG A 64 16.04 15.82 16.62
N HIS A 65 16.23 16.98 16.02
CA HIS A 65 16.98 17.07 14.78
C HIS A 65 18.48 16.78 15.04
N PRO A 66 19.15 15.97 14.20
CA PRO A 66 20.54 15.56 14.45
C PRO A 66 21.54 16.73 14.39
N PHE A 67 21.36 17.66 13.45
CA PHE A 67 22.35 18.73 13.20
C PHE A 67 21.96 20.12 13.69
N ARG A 68 20.73 20.32 14.19
CA ARG A 68 20.20 21.67 14.49
C ARG A 68 19.41 21.61 15.78
N TYR A 69 19.40 22.70 16.55
CA TYR A 69 18.57 22.82 17.75
C TYR A 69 17.11 23.07 17.38
N LYS A 70 16.44 22.03 16.86
CA LYS A 70 15.02 22.04 16.52
C LYS A 70 14.38 20.67 16.73
N HIS A 71 13.09 20.67 17.01
CA HIS A 71 12.29 19.44 17.07
C HIS A 71 11.64 19.16 15.71
N GLN A 72 11.79 17.93 15.21
CA GLN A 72 11.10 17.45 14.01
C GLN A 72 9.84 16.69 14.42
N LYS A 73 8.68 17.24 14.07
CA LYS A 73 7.38 16.60 14.27
C LYS A 73 7.02 15.82 13.02
N GLU A 74 6.93 14.51 13.13
CA GLU A 74 6.56 13.61 12.04
C GLU A 74 5.23 12.90 12.36
N LEU A 75 4.46 12.60 11.33
CA LEU A 75 3.19 11.87 11.46
C LEU A 75 3.40 10.43 11.03
N PHE A 76 3.40 9.51 11.98
CA PHE A 76 3.50 8.09 11.73
C PHE A 76 2.11 7.45 11.68
N ILE A 77 2.02 6.27 11.06
CA ILE A 77 0.87 5.40 11.29
C ILE A 77 1.03 4.82 12.69
N ALA A 78 -0.04 4.80 13.48
CA ALA A 78 0.01 4.18 14.79
C ALA A 78 -0.06 2.65 14.64
N ALA A 79 0.91 1.96 15.23
CA ALA A 79 0.79 0.53 15.50
C ALA A 79 -0.16 0.31 16.68
N GLU A 80 -0.82 -0.84 16.70
CA GLU A 80 -1.65 -1.25 17.83
C GLU A 80 -0.81 -1.34 19.11
N GLY A 81 -1.36 -0.86 20.23
CA GLY A 81 -0.62 -0.79 21.51
C GLY A 81 0.31 0.42 21.65
N MET A 82 0.45 1.29 20.64
CA MET A 82 1.16 2.56 20.84
C MET A 82 0.41 3.48 21.80
N TYR A 83 1.13 4.17 22.67
CA TYR A 83 0.56 5.10 23.66
C TYR A 83 1.29 6.45 23.69
N THR A 84 0.63 7.47 24.23
CA THR A 84 1.20 8.82 24.36
C THR A 84 2.32 8.85 25.41
N GLY A 85 3.44 9.48 25.09
CA GLY A 85 4.66 9.47 25.90
C GLY A 85 5.60 8.29 25.62
N GLN A 86 5.18 7.30 24.83
CA GLN A 86 6.03 6.17 24.44
C GLN A 86 7.26 6.65 23.65
N PHE A 87 8.40 6.02 23.92
CA PHE A 87 9.60 6.20 23.10
C PHE A 87 9.57 5.27 21.89
N VAL A 88 9.71 5.85 20.70
CA VAL A 88 9.85 5.13 19.43
C VAL A 88 11.29 5.22 18.98
N TYR A 89 11.88 4.07 18.72
CA TYR A 89 13.24 3.96 18.20
C TYR A 89 13.19 3.60 16.73
N CYS A 90 13.86 4.41 15.89
CA CYS A 90 13.99 4.11 14.47
C CYS A 90 15.46 3.96 14.10
N GLY A 91 15.81 2.87 13.43
CA GLY A 91 17.14 2.65 12.86
C GLY A 91 17.59 1.19 12.90
N LYS A 92 18.77 0.92 12.36
CA LYS A 92 19.35 -0.43 12.27
C LYS A 92 19.61 -1.07 13.63
N LYS A 93 19.98 -0.28 14.64
CA LYS A 93 20.29 -0.75 16.01
C LYS A 93 19.11 -0.61 16.99
N ALA A 94 17.91 -0.33 16.51
CA ALA A 94 16.74 -0.24 17.37
C ALA A 94 16.32 -1.63 17.89
N ASN A 95 15.73 -1.70 19.08
CA ASN A 95 15.24 -2.94 19.65
C ASN A 95 13.93 -3.38 18.96
N LEU A 96 13.68 -4.69 18.92
CA LEU A 96 12.45 -5.30 18.39
C LEU A 96 11.28 -5.12 19.36
N VAL A 97 10.68 -3.93 19.35
CA VAL A 97 9.51 -3.58 20.18
C VAL A 97 8.43 -2.98 19.27
N VAL A 98 7.16 -3.19 19.62
CA VAL A 98 6.01 -2.64 18.88
C VAL A 98 6.11 -1.12 18.75
N GLY A 99 5.91 -0.62 17.53
CA GLY A 99 6.02 0.80 17.19
C GLY A 99 7.42 1.25 16.78
N ASN A 100 8.47 0.47 17.07
CA ASN A 100 9.82 0.75 16.57
C ASN A 100 9.93 0.50 15.07
N VAL A 101 10.86 1.20 14.42
CA VAL A 101 11.10 1.11 12.98
C VAL A 101 12.48 0.54 12.72
N LEU A 102 12.54 -0.63 12.08
CA LEU A 102 13.77 -1.33 11.78
C LEU A 102 13.88 -1.62 10.28
N PRO A 103 15.09 -1.80 9.73
CA PRO A 103 15.24 -2.40 8.41
C PRO A 103 14.78 -3.86 8.44
N ILE A 104 14.17 -4.34 7.35
CA ILE A 104 13.65 -5.72 7.24
C ILE A 104 14.73 -6.75 7.62
N ARG A 105 15.99 -6.53 7.25
CA ARG A 105 17.12 -7.42 7.61
C ARG A 105 17.22 -7.75 9.10
N ALA A 106 16.86 -6.81 9.97
CA ALA A 106 17.00 -6.96 11.42
C ALA A 106 15.77 -7.59 12.08
N ILE A 107 14.69 -7.77 11.33
CA ILE A 107 13.42 -8.27 11.85
C ILE A 107 13.38 -9.79 11.69
N PRO A 108 13.06 -10.58 12.72
CA PRO A 108 13.02 -12.03 12.58
C PRO A 108 11.90 -12.47 11.63
N GLU A 109 12.09 -13.64 11.05
CA GLU A 109 11.07 -14.29 10.22
C GLU A 109 9.82 -14.61 11.06
N GLY A 110 8.65 -14.56 10.44
CA GLY A 110 7.36 -14.67 11.12
C GLY A 110 6.88 -13.39 11.82
N ALA A 111 7.72 -12.36 11.96
CA ALA A 111 7.32 -11.13 12.62
C ALA A 111 6.25 -10.36 11.83
N VAL A 112 5.34 -9.76 12.60
CA VAL A 112 4.27 -8.90 12.10
C VAL A 112 4.78 -7.47 11.99
N VAL A 113 4.65 -6.88 10.80
CA VAL A 113 5.12 -5.54 10.49
C VAL A 113 4.08 -4.72 9.75
N CYS A 114 4.17 -3.40 9.85
CA CYS A 114 3.30 -2.44 9.17
C CYS A 114 4.11 -1.31 8.53
N ASN A 115 3.45 -0.55 7.65
CA ASN A 115 4.01 0.60 6.94
C ASN A 115 5.34 0.29 6.22
N VAL A 116 5.46 -0.89 5.60
CA VAL A 116 6.69 -1.38 4.99
C VAL A 116 7.04 -0.58 3.72
N GLU A 117 8.32 -0.26 3.53
CA GLU A 117 8.82 0.38 2.30
C GLU A 117 8.88 -0.59 1.10
N HIS A 118 8.70 -0.08 -0.13
CA HIS A 118 8.91 -0.88 -1.34
C HIS A 118 10.35 -0.74 -1.85
N HIS A 119 10.85 0.49 -1.89
CA HIS A 119 12.27 0.80 -2.04
C HIS A 119 12.76 1.56 -0.80
N VAL A 120 14.08 1.46 -0.57
CA VAL A 120 14.72 2.06 0.60
C VAL A 120 14.53 3.58 0.57
N GLY A 121 13.86 4.13 1.59
CA GLY A 121 13.62 5.56 1.70
C GLY A 121 12.28 6.05 1.15
N ASP A 122 11.39 5.17 0.68
CA ASP A 122 10.02 5.50 0.24
C ASP A 122 9.12 6.03 1.39
N ARG A 123 9.60 5.94 2.64
CA ARG A 123 8.91 6.39 3.86
C ARG A 123 7.59 5.67 4.17
N GLY A 124 7.42 4.46 3.66
CA GLY A 124 6.34 3.52 3.98
C GLY A 124 5.22 3.50 2.93
N VAL A 125 4.97 2.31 2.37
CA VAL A 125 4.06 2.09 1.23
C VAL A 125 3.05 0.98 1.50
N PHE A 126 3.48 -0.17 2.01
CA PHE A 126 2.64 -1.35 2.22
C PHE A 126 2.07 -1.44 3.63
N ALA A 127 0.97 -2.20 3.80
CA ALA A 127 0.31 -2.47 5.08
C ALA A 127 0.04 -1.19 5.90
N ARG A 128 -0.82 -0.33 5.34
CA ARG A 128 -1.11 1.03 5.87
C ARG A 128 -2.57 1.23 6.28
N CYS A 129 -3.48 0.34 5.89
CA CYS A 129 -4.88 0.47 6.28
C CYS A 129 -5.06 -0.02 7.72
N SER A 130 -6.15 0.40 8.35
CA SER A 130 -6.49 0.00 9.71
C SER A 130 -6.65 -1.52 9.83
N GLY A 131 -5.90 -2.16 10.72
CA GLY A 131 -5.90 -3.61 10.90
C GLY A 131 -5.03 -4.37 9.88
N ASP A 132 -4.42 -3.70 8.90
CA ASP A 132 -3.49 -4.38 7.99
C ASP A 132 -2.18 -4.70 8.70
N TYR A 133 -1.57 -5.80 8.28
CA TYR A 133 -0.19 -6.13 8.60
C TYR A 133 0.45 -6.89 7.44
N ALA A 134 1.77 -6.92 7.43
CA ALA A 134 2.57 -7.76 6.57
C ALA A 134 3.38 -8.73 7.45
N ILE A 135 3.70 -9.90 6.91
CA ILE A 135 4.50 -10.90 7.61
C ILE A 135 5.85 -10.99 6.92
N VAL A 136 6.93 -10.92 7.68
CA VAL A 136 8.27 -11.24 7.17
C VAL A 136 8.35 -12.75 6.99
N ILE A 137 8.48 -13.24 5.75
CA ILE A 137 8.51 -14.68 5.48
C ILE A 137 9.91 -15.22 5.63
N SER A 138 10.86 -14.63 4.90
CA SER A 138 12.23 -15.14 4.83
C SER A 138 13.20 -14.03 4.49
N HIS A 139 14.41 -14.12 5.03
CA HIS A 139 15.55 -13.34 4.54
C HIS A 139 16.39 -14.24 3.66
N ASN A 140 16.84 -13.74 2.51
CA ASN A 140 17.80 -14.46 1.71
C ASN A 140 19.21 -13.94 2.08
N PRO A 141 19.99 -14.67 2.91
CA PRO A 141 21.39 -14.34 3.15
C PRO A 141 22.19 -14.73 1.90
N ASP A 142 22.40 -13.75 1.02
CA ASP A 142 23.29 -13.78 -0.14
C ASP A 142 22.96 -14.76 -1.28
N ASN A 143 22.66 -14.18 -2.45
CA ASN A 143 22.83 -14.82 -3.76
C ASN A 143 24.34 -14.77 -4.14
N ASP A 144 25.22 -15.33 -3.31
CA ASP A 144 26.65 -15.49 -3.66
C ASP A 144 26.91 -16.80 -4.44
N THR A 145 25.88 -17.54 -4.81
CA THR A 145 25.96 -18.59 -5.83
C THR A 145 25.34 -18.11 -7.14
N SER A 146 26.21 -17.57 -8.00
CA SER A 146 26.24 -17.83 -9.44
C SER A 146 25.15 -18.77 -9.99
N SER A 147 24.03 -18.22 -10.45
CA SER A 147 23.39 -18.76 -11.66
C SER A 147 24.09 -18.18 -12.90
N PHE A 148 25.41 -18.34 -12.94
CA PHE A 148 26.30 -18.08 -14.08
C PHE A 148 26.80 -19.42 -14.60
N PHE A 149 25.87 -20.37 -14.79
CA PHE A 149 26.13 -21.61 -15.53
C PHE A 149 24.88 -22.01 -16.30
N LYS A 150 24.48 -21.18 -17.27
CA LYS A 150 23.99 -21.72 -18.53
C LYS A 150 25.14 -21.53 -19.51
N LYS A 151 25.75 -22.64 -19.92
CA LYS A 151 26.68 -22.77 -21.05
C LYS A 151 26.25 -21.82 -22.17
N ALA A 152 26.96 -20.70 -22.34
CA ALA A 152 27.01 -19.99 -23.60
C ALA A 152 28.39 -20.33 -24.17
N HIS A 153 28.37 -21.04 -25.29
CA HIS A 153 29.55 -21.23 -26.13
C HIS A 153 30.19 -19.86 -26.39
N VAL A 154 31.48 -19.76 -26.12
CA VAL A 154 32.33 -18.64 -26.51
C VAL A 154 32.65 -18.83 -27.99
N GLU A 155 32.10 -17.97 -28.84
CA GLU A 155 32.77 -17.58 -30.09
C GLU A 155 33.25 -16.14 -29.92
N LEU A 156 34.57 -15.98 -29.97
CA LEU A 156 35.29 -14.72 -29.93
C LEU A 156 35.33 -14.12 -31.34
N SER A 157 34.81 -12.90 -31.52
CA SER A 157 35.34 -11.99 -32.55
C SER A 157 35.03 -10.51 -32.24
N HIS A 158 36.13 -9.77 -32.07
CA HIS A 158 36.38 -8.37 -32.46
C HIS A 158 35.59 -7.18 -31.85
N TRP A 159 36.33 -6.43 -31.02
CA TRP A 159 36.61 -4.97 -31.06
C TRP A 159 35.48 -3.96 -31.32
N SER A 160 35.16 -3.16 -30.28
CA SER A 160 35.55 -1.73 -30.16
C SER A 160 34.52 -0.89 -29.36
N ASP A 161 35.09 -0.09 -28.47
CA ASP A 161 34.61 1.18 -27.91
C ASP A 161 33.37 1.25 -27.00
N HIS A 162 33.58 2.00 -25.91
CA HIS A 162 32.71 2.28 -24.75
C HIS A 162 32.71 1.24 -23.62
N ILE A 163 33.78 1.27 -22.82
CA ILE A 163 33.73 0.87 -21.40
C ILE A 163 32.85 1.90 -20.67
N CYS A 164 31.53 1.68 -20.71
CA CYS A 164 30.66 2.21 -19.68
C CYS A 164 30.96 1.39 -18.42
N VAL A 165 31.59 2.02 -17.42
CA VAL A 165 31.66 1.48 -16.06
C VAL A 165 30.22 1.39 -15.55
N ARG A 166 29.56 0.26 -15.83
CA ARG A 166 28.34 -0.15 -15.14
C ARG A 166 28.74 -0.35 -13.70
N SER A 167 28.54 0.70 -12.90
CA SER A 167 28.66 0.68 -11.45
C SER A 167 28.02 -0.59 -10.90
N SER A 168 28.88 -1.45 -10.35
CA SER A 168 28.60 -2.47 -9.35
C SER A 168 27.11 -2.69 -9.06
N SER A 169 26.54 -3.77 -9.60
CA SER A 169 25.33 -4.36 -9.06
C SER A 169 25.64 -4.80 -7.62
N GLN A 170 25.31 -3.95 -6.64
CA GLN A 170 25.32 -4.38 -5.26
C GLN A 170 24.25 -5.47 -5.13
N ASN A 171 24.70 -6.73 -5.07
CA ASN A 171 23.89 -7.89 -4.72
C ASN A 171 23.22 -7.58 -3.38
N SER A 172 21.95 -7.16 -3.42
CA SER A 172 21.23 -6.75 -2.22
C SER A 172 20.55 -7.97 -1.61
N VAL A 173 20.98 -8.32 -0.40
CA VAL A 173 20.19 -9.14 0.54
C VAL A 173 18.75 -8.67 0.46
N SER A 174 17.83 -9.59 0.16
CA SER A 174 16.43 -9.27 -0.07
C SER A 174 15.55 -10.04 0.91
N GLY A 175 14.54 -9.36 1.44
CA GLY A 175 13.54 -9.93 2.32
C GLY A 175 12.29 -10.27 1.54
N ARG A 176 11.70 -11.43 1.79
CA ARG A 176 10.39 -11.79 1.27
C ARG A 176 9.33 -11.44 2.30
N ILE A 177 8.37 -10.62 1.92
CA ILE A 177 7.23 -10.25 2.77
C ILE A 177 5.93 -10.80 2.19
N LYS A 178 4.99 -11.13 3.07
CA LYS A 178 3.59 -11.37 2.73
C LYS A 178 2.81 -10.09 2.92
N LEU A 179 2.13 -9.62 1.88
CA LEU A 179 1.25 -8.45 1.93
C LEU A 179 -0.13 -8.83 2.50
N PRO A 180 -0.93 -7.85 2.98
CA PRO A 180 -2.30 -8.09 3.45
C PRO A 180 -3.23 -8.72 2.40
N SER A 181 -2.87 -8.67 1.12
CA SER A 181 -3.60 -9.34 0.02
C SER A 181 -3.26 -10.82 -0.12
N GLY A 182 -2.41 -11.36 0.74
CA GLY A 182 -1.80 -12.70 0.61
C GLY A 182 -0.67 -12.79 -0.42
N ALA A 183 -0.45 -11.76 -1.24
CA ALA A 183 0.62 -11.76 -2.24
C ALA A 183 2.01 -11.71 -1.59
N LYS A 184 2.92 -12.57 -2.05
CA LYS A 184 4.33 -12.54 -1.62
C LYS A 184 5.09 -11.55 -2.48
N LYS A 185 5.84 -10.64 -1.85
CA LYS A 185 6.64 -9.61 -2.52
C LYS A 185 8.08 -9.68 -2.00
N ILE A 186 9.04 -9.52 -2.91
CA ILE A 186 10.45 -9.38 -2.56
C ILE A 186 10.74 -7.88 -2.43
N VAL A 187 11.40 -7.52 -1.34
CA VAL A 187 11.74 -6.13 -0.97
C VAL A 187 13.22 -6.09 -0.58
N PRO A 188 13.97 -5.02 -0.90
CA PRO A 188 15.34 -4.85 -0.42
C PRO A 188 15.41 -4.94 1.11
N SER A 189 16.40 -5.65 1.66
CA SER A 189 16.51 -5.85 3.11
C SER A 189 16.77 -4.56 3.90
N GLY A 190 17.28 -3.51 3.24
CA GLY A 190 17.45 -2.18 3.80
C GLY A 190 16.15 -1.37 3.93
N CYS A 191 15.03 -1.85 3.39
CA CYS A 191 13.74 -1.17 3.51
C CYS A 191 13.27 -1.16 4.96
N ARG A 192 12.69 -0.03 5.38
CA ARG A 192 12.17 0.14 6.74
C ARG A 192 10.78 -0.46 6.88
N ALA A 193 10.51 -1.01 8.06
CA ALA A 193 9.22 -1.49 8.49
C ALA A 193 8.99 -1.15 9.97
N MET A 194 7.76 -0.85 10.34
CA MET A 194 7.37 -0.67 11.74
C MET A 194 6.92 -2.02 12.31
N ILE A 195 7.35 -2.36 13.52
CA ILE A 195 6.92 -3.60 14.19
C ILE A 195 5.48 -3.46 14.68
N GLY A 196 4.66 -4.46 14.40
CA GLY A 196 3.27 -4.56 14.83
C GLY A 196 2.25 -4.43 13.69
N GLN A 197 0.98 -4.56 14.06
CA GLN A 197 -0.18 -4.36 13.18
C GLN A 197 -0.62 -2.90 13.22
N VAL A 198 -1.24 -2.40 12.14
CA VAL A 198 -1.81 -1.05 12.13
C VAL A 198 -3.03 -0.96 13.06
N ALA A 199 -3.06 0.06 13.92
CA ALA A 199 -4.15 0.28 14.85
C ALA A 199 -5.52 0.53 14.18
N GLY A 200 -6.59 0.27 14.92
CA GLY A 200 -7.98 0.50 14.48
C GLY A 200 -8.57 -0.64 13.63
N GLY A 201 -8.08 -1.86 13.80
CA GLY A 201 -8.64 -3.07 13.20
C GLY A 201 -10.11 -3.32 13.58
N GLY A 202 -10.77 -4.24 12.87
CA GLY A 202 -12.16 -4.64 13.17
C GLY A 202 -13.25 -3.63 12.78
N ARG A 203 -12.89 -2.44 12.29
CA ARG A 203 -13.87 -1.41 11.85
C ARG A 203 -14.79 -1.90 10.70
N THR A 204 -14.31 -2.84 9.89
CA THR A 204 -15.04 -3.41 8.75
C THR A 204 -16.12 -4.41 9.15
N GLU A 205 -15.96 -5.07 10.30
CA GLU A 205 -16.87 -6.11 10.76
C GLU A 205 -18.26 -5.55 11.11
N LYS A 206 -18.30 -4.30 11.59
CA LYS A 206 -19.56 -3.62 11.92
C LYS A 206 -20.30 -3.19 10.64
N PRO A 207 -21.53 -3.67 10.40
CA PRO A 207 -22.33 -3.21 9.25
C PRO A 207 -22.72 -1.73 9.41
N LEU A 208 -22.84 -1.00 8.30
CA LEU A 208 -23.15 0.43 8.32
C LEU A 208 -24.60 0.76 8.68
N LEU A 209 -25.52 -0.15 8.39
CA LEU A 209 -26.99 -0.09 8.57
C LEU A 209 -27.69 1.09 7.86
N LYS A 210 -27.32 2.34 8.17
CA LYS A 210 -27.94 3.57 7.66
C LYS A 210 -27.17 4.17 6.47
N ALA A 211 -27.90 4.69 5.49
CA ALA A 211 -27.33 5.44 4.37
C ALA A 211 -26.61 6.73 4.82
N GLY A 212 -27.13 7.42 5.84
CA GLY A 212 -26.49 8.61 6.42
C GLY A 212 -25.08 8.35 6.97
N ASN A 213 -24.86 7.16 7.55
CA ASN A 213 -23.51 6.77 8.00
C ASN A 213 -22.54 6.63 6.82
N ALA A 214 -23.02 6.11 5.68
CA ALA A 214 -22.24 6.02 4.46
C ALA A 214 -21.96 7.41 3.87
N TYR A 215 -22.95 8.30 3.88
CA TYR A 215 -22.79 9.70 3.47
C TYR A 215 -21.65 10.39 4.23
N HIS A 216 -21.68 10.38 5.58
CA HIS A 216 -20.62 10.99 6.39
C HIS A 216 -19.25 10.32 6.19
N LYS A 217 -19.21 9.00 5.99
CA LYS A 217 -17.98 8.25 5.68
C LYS A 217 -17.33 8.68 4.36
N PHE A 218 -18.11 8.95 3.33
CA PHE A 218 -17.59 9.38 2.02
C PHE A 218 -17.43 10.90 1.90
N ARG A 219 -18.15 11.69 2.70
CA ARG A 219 -18.01 13.16 2.78
C ARG A 219 -16.57 13.60 3.08
N VAL A 220 -15.88 12.90 3.98
CA VAL A 220 -14.48 13.19 4.35
C VAL A 220 -13.44 12.60 3.38
N LYS A 221 -13.87 11.91 2.31
CA LYS A 221 -13.00 11.32 1.29
C LYS A 221 -13.13 12.09 -0.01
N ARG A 222 -13.26 11.43 -1.15
CA ARG A 222 -13.64 12.08 -2.42
C ARG A 222 -15.12 11.85 -2.66
N ASN A 223 -15.74 12.69 -3.49
CA ASN A 223 -17.13 12.47 -3.91
C ASN A 223 -17.25 11.16 -4.71
N CYS A 224 -17.73 10.09 -4.09
CA CYS A 224 -17.91 8.79 -4.75
C CYS A 224 -19.15 8.03 -4.29
N TRP A 225 -20.04 8.72 -3.57
CA TRP A 225 -21.30 8.21 -3.05
C TRP A 225 -22.35 9.32 -3.20
N PRO A 226 -23.60 9.02 -3.62
CA PRO A 226 -24.15 7.70 -3.95
C PRO A 226 -23.65 7.13 -5.30
N LYS A 227 -23.82 5.81 -5.51
CA LYS A 227 -23.44 5.13 -6.75
C LYS A 227 -24.68 4.68 -7.53
N VAL A 228 -25.09 5.47 -8.52
CA VAL A 228 -26.11 5.05 -9.50
C VAL A 228 -25.57 3.87 -10.33
N ARG A 229 -26.42 2.84 -10.53
CA ARG A 229 -26.16 1.65 -11.36
C ARG A 229 -26.17 2.05 -12.85
N GLY A 230 -25.28 1.49 -13.66
CA GLY A 230 -25.21 1.83 -15.09
C GLY A 230 -26.48 1.48 -15.87
N VAL A 231 -27.19 0.42 -15.47
CA VAL A 231 -28.46 0.00 -16.08
C VAL A 231 -29.63 0.93 -15.80
N ALA A 232 -29.53 1.76 -14.77
CA ALA A 232 -30.55 2.76 -14.44
C ALA A 232 -30.35 4.09 -15.20
N MET A 233 -29.33 4.16 -16.05
CA MET A 233 -29.00 5.35 -16.84
C MET A 233 -29.52 5.21 -18.27
N ASN A 234 -29.55 6.33 -19.00
CA ASN A 234 -29.86 6.33 -20.43
C ASN A 234 -28.69 5.79 -21.26
N PRO A 235 -28.92 5.28 -22.50
CA PRO A 235 -27.84 4.76 -23.35
C PRO A 235 -26.72 5.77 -23.62
N VAL A 236 -27.07 7.05 -23.63
CA VAL A 236 -26.12 8.15 -23.83
C VAL A 236 -25.11 8.29 -22.68
N GLU A 237 -25.46 7.87 -21.46
CA GLU A 237 -24.66 8.11 -20.25
C GLU A 237 -23.82 6.90 -19.81
N HIS A 238 -24.23 5.69 -20.17
CA HIS A 238 -23.54 4.46 -19.80
C HIS A 238 -23.78 3.35 -20.83
N PRO A 239 -22.76 2.53 -21.17
CA PRO A 239 -22.92 1.41 -22.09
C PRO A 239 -23.93 0.32 -21.68
N HIS A 240 -24.37 0.33 -20.42
CA HIS A 240 -25.34 -0.65 -19.90
C HIS A 240 -26.74 -0.04 -19.79
N GLY A 241 -26.88 1.25 -20.12
CA GLY A 241 -28.10 2.01 -19.91
C GLY A 241 -29.05 1.91 -21.11
N GLY A 242 -30.33 2.15 -20.85
CA GLY A 242 -31.39 2.14 -21.86
C GLY A 242 -32.21 0.87 -21.93
N GLY A 243 -32.98 0.77 -23.01
CA GLY A 243 -33.98 -0.28 -23.23
C GLY A 243 -35.26 -0.05 -22.43
N ASN A 244 -36.30 -0.83 -22.77
CA ASN A 244 -37.58 -0.81 -22.07
C ASN A 244 -37.54 -1.62 -20.76
N HIS A 245 -36.62 -2.58 -20.67
CA HIS A 245 -36.37 -3.39 -19.47
C HIS A 245 -34.95 -3.15 -18.97
N GLN A 246 -34.76 -3.11 -17.64
CA GLN A 246 -33.43 -2.93 -17.05
C GLN A 246 -32.57 -4.20 -17.18
N HIS A 247 -31.77 -4.27 -18.24
CA HIS A 247 -30.80 -5.34 -18.47
C HIS A 247 -29.56 -4.77 -19.19
N ILE A 248 -28.44 -5.51 -19.20
CA ILE A 248 -27.19 -5.03 -19.82
C ILE A 248 -27.23 -5.15 -21.35
N GLY A 249 -27.97 -6.12 -21.89
CA GLY A 249 -28.10 -6.37 -23.33
C GLY A 249 -26.89 -7.02 -23.99
N HIS A 250 -25.70 -6.91 -23.40
CA HIS A 250 -24.47 -7.56 -23.87
C HIS A 250 -23.66 -8.17 -22.72
N ALA A 251 -22.60 -8.92 -23.06
CA ALA A 251 -21.70 -9.49 -22.05
C ALA A 251 -21.05 -8.39 -21.20
N SER A 252 -21.11 -8.51 -19.87
CA SER A 252 -20.53 -7.53 -18.95
C SER A 252 -19.03 -7.70 -18.73
N THR A 253 -18.41 -8.70 -19.36
CA THR A 253 -16.96 -8.95 -19.33
C THR A 253 -16.29 -8.16 -20.44
N VAL A 254 -15.36 -7.27 -20.08
CA VAL A 254 -14.72 -6.37 -21.05
C VAL A 254 -13.23 -6.63 -21.11
N ARG A 255 -12.64 -6.57 -22.31
CA ARG A 255 -11.21 -6.78 -22.52
C ARG A 255 -10.37 -5.68 -21.85
N ARG A 256 -9.10 -5.98 -21.56
CA ARG A 256 -8.16 -5.05 -20.88
C ARG A 256 -7.82 -3.82 -21.73
N ASP A 257 -7.73 -4.03 -23.03
CA ASP A 257 -7.41 -3.07 -24.10
C ASP A 257 -8.59 -2.19 -24.51
N ALA A 258 -9.80 -2.44 -24.00
CA ALA A 258 -10.98 -1.65 -24.33
C ALA A 258 -10.77 -0.14 -24.09
N PRO A 259 -11.36 0.75 -24.93
CA PRO A 259 -11.23 2.19 -24.76
C PRO A 259 -11.90 2.67 -23.46
N PRO A 260 -11.53 3.84 -22.92
CA PRO A 260 -12.01 4.31 -21.61
C PRO A 260 -13.53 4.46 -21.47
N GLY A 261 -14.26 4.67 -22.57
CA GLY A 261 -15.73 4.73 -22.57
C GLY A 261 -16.41 3.36 -22.59
N GLN A 262 -15.73 2.33 -23.09
CA GLN A 262 -16.24 0.95 -23.19
C GLN A 262 -15.81 0.08 -22.00
N LYS A 263 -14.76 0.49 -21.26
CA LYS A 263 -14.19 -0.24 -20.12
C LYS A 263 -15.06 -0.15 -18.86
N VAL A 264 -16.24 -0.74 -18.93
CA VAL A 264 -17.23 -0.84 -17.84
C VAL A 264 -17.58 -2.30 -17.53
N GLY A 265 -18.16 -2.59 -16.36
CA GLY A 265 -18.46 -3.97 -15.95
C GLY A 265 -17.27 -4.71 -15.33
N LEU A 266 -17.11 -5.99 -15.67
CA LEU A 266 -16.06 -6.88 -15.17
C LEU A 266 -14.84 -6.82 -16.09
N ILE A 267 -13.91 -5.92 -15.77
CA ILE A 267 -12.74 -5.63 -16.60
C ILE A 267 -11.72 -6.77 -16.49
N ALA A 268 -11.37 -7.38 -17.63
CA ALA A 268 -10.40 -8.45 -17.76
C ALA A 268 -10.61 -9.60 -16.75
N ALA A 269 -11.89 -9.91 -16.45
CA ALA A 269 -12.24 -10.95 -15.51
C ALA A 269 -11.83 -12.32 -16.06
N ARG A 270 -10.96 -13.01 -15.31
CA ARG A 270 -10.54 -14.39 -15.63
C ARG A 270 -11.61 -15.43 -15.30
N ARG A 271 -12.47 -15.10 -14.34
CA ARG A 271 -13.58 -15.92 -13.86
C ARG A 271 -14.71 -14.99 -13.42
N THR A 272 -15.96 -15.42 -13.63
CA THR A 272 -17.17 -14.76 -13.16
C THR A 272 -17.95 -15.68 -12.21
N GLY A 273 -19.02 -15.17 -11.60
CA GLY A 273 -19.84 -15.92 -10.64
C GLY A 273 -19.31 -15.92 -9.21
N ARG A 274 -20.08 -16.54 -8.30
CA ARG A 274 -19.73 -16.64 -6.88
C ARG A 274 -18.61 -17.66 -6.68
N LEU A 275 -17.54 -17.26 -6.00
CA LEU A 275 -16.48 -18.20 -5.59
C LEU A 275 -17.08 -19.25 -4.65
N ARG A 276 -16.85 -20.54 -4.96
CA ARG A 276 -17.28 -21.70 -4.16
C ARG A 276 -16.12 -22.69 -4.00
N GLY A 277 -16.23 -23.57 -2.99
CA GLY A 277 -15.25 -24.62 -2.71
C GLY A 277 -13.85 -24.08 -2.39
N GLN A 278 -12.82 -24.77 -2.87
CA GLN A 278 -11.41 -24.42 -2.60
C GLN A 278 -11.06 -23.01 -3.06
N ALA A 279 -11.65 -22.50 -4.15
CA ALA A 279 -11.40 -21.14 -4.63
C ALA A 279 -11.88 -20.06 -3.65
N ALA A 280 -12.98 -20.32 -2.93
CA ALA A 280 -13.44 -19.44 -1.84
C ALA A 280 -12.53 -19.54 -0.62
N ALA A 281 -12.06 -20.75 -0.29
CA ALA A 281 -11.14 -20.97 0.82
C ALA A 281 -9.78 -20.29 0.61
N THR A 282 -9.24 -20.32 -0.61
CA THR A 282 -7.98 -19.65 -0.95
C THR A 282 -8.12 -18.13 -0.93
N ALA A 283 -9.26 -17.58 -1.39
CA ALA A 283 -9.55 -16.15 -1.29
C ALA A 283 -9.74 -15.70 0.18
N ALA A 284 -10.47 -16.47 0.98
CA ALA A 284 -10.66 -16.18 2.40
C ALA A 284 -9.35 -16.25 3.20
N LYS A 285 -8.42 -17.17 2.84
CA LYS A 285 -7.06 -17.20 3.39
C LYS A 285 -6.20 -16.01 2.96
N ALA A 286 -6.52 -15.34 1.86
CA ALA A 286 -5.84 -14.12 1.42
C ALA A 286 -6.38 -12.86 2.13
N ASP A 287 -7.63 -12.86 2.58
CA ASP A 287 -8.25 -11.75 3.32
C ASP A 287 -8.01 -11.83 4.84
N LYS A 288 -7.72 -13.02 5.40
CA LYS A 288 -7.51 -13.24 6.86
C LYS A 288 -6.05 -13.30 7.30
N ALA A 289 -5.08 -13.17 6.38
CA ALA A 289 -3.69 -13.53 6.68
C ALA A 289 -2.66 -12.58 6.07
#